data_AF-D4LDS7-F1
#
_entry.id   AF-D4LDS7-F1
#
_cell.length_a   1.000
_cell.length_b   1.000
_cell.length_c   1.000
_cell.angle_alpha   90.00
_cell.angle_beta   90.00
_cell.angle_gamma   90.00
#
_symmetry.space_group_name_H-M   'P 1'
#
loop_
_entity.id
_entity.type
_entity.pdbx_description
1 polymer ?
#
loop_
_entity_poly.entity_id
_entity_poly.type
_entity_poly.pdbx_seq_one_letter_code
_entity_poly.pdbx_strand_id
1 'polypeptide(L)'
;MANVPQITSLPTAIRLYYERIELNNPQIRELFGNIGSARIASLKKAALNQMAEDGCSCWSAYGVNTQCAYKAWGLEIKDLEHRYEKLKKSGLLKEEQGC
;
A
#
# COMPACT_ATOMS: atom_id res chain seq x y z
N MET A 1 -6.95 -9.77 13.21
CA MET A 1 -6.78 -8.59 12.35
C MET A 1 -5.36 -8.07 12.50
N ALA A 2 -4.63 -7.87 11.40
CA ALA A 2 -3.31 -7.25 11.46
C ALA A 2 -3.46 -5.75 11.82
N ASN A 3 -2.60 -5.22 12.68
CA ASN A 3 -2.56 -3.79 12.95
C ASN A 3 -1.88 -3.07 11.77
N VAL A 4 -2.68 -2.51 10.86
CA VAL A 4 -2.22 -1.81 9.66
C VAL A 4 -1.77 -0.38 10.04
N PRO A 5 -0.51 0.01 9.75
CA PRO A 5 -0.05 1.39 9.94
C PRO A 5 -0.77 2.39 9.03
N GLN A 6 -0.68 3.68 9.36
CA GLN A 6 -1.08 4.74 8.43
C GLN A 6 -0.15 4.79 7.22
N ILE A 7 -0.68 5.14 6.05
CA ILE A 7 0.13 5.37 4.86
C ILE A 7 0.96 6.65 5.02
N THR A 8 2.15 6.67 4.42
CA THR A 8 3.06 7.83 4.44
C THR A 8 2.47 9.01 3.68
N SER A 9 1.95 8.75 2.47
CA SER A 9 1.32 9.76 1.65
C SER A 9 0.33 9.13 0.66
N LEU A 10 -0.72 9.90 0.32
CA LEU A 10 -1.68 9.52 -0.72
C LEU A 10 -1.01 9.35 -2.11
N PRO A 11 -0.12 10.25 -2.57
CA PRO A 11 0.59 10.07 -3.84
C PRO A 11 1.36 8.75 -3.91
N THR A 12 2.08 8.40 -2.85
CA THR A 12 2.89 7.18 -2.81
C THR A 12 2.01 5.94 -2.89
N ALA A 13 0.90 5.90 -2.13
CA ALA A 13 -0.04 4.79 -2.20
C ALA A 13 -0.64 4.64 -3.60
N ILE A 14 -1.17 5.72 -4.17
CA ILE A 14 -1.75 5.68 -5.52
C ILE A 14 -0.73 5.23 -6.55
N ARG A 15 0.47 5.81 -6.53
CA ARG A 15 1.56 5.47 -7.47
C ARG A 15 1.94 3.99 -7.38
N LEU A 16 2.18 3.48 -6.16
CA LEU A 16 2.55 2.08 -5.96
C LEU A 16 1.47 1.12 -6.45
N TYR A 17 0.20 1.47 -6.29
CA TYR A 17 -0.91 0.65 -6.76
C TYR A 17 -0.88 0.46 -8.28
N TYR A 18 -0.65 1.54 -9.04
CA TYR A 18 -0.67 1.51 -10.50
C TYR A 18 0.65 1.05 -11.13
N GLU A 19 1.80 1.34 -10.51
CA GLU A 19 3.11 1.01 -11.06
C GLU A 19 3.54 -0.44 -10.81
N ARG A 20 3.02 -1.08 -9.76
CA ARG A 20 3.55 -2.36 -9.26
C ARG A 20 2.48 -3.43 -9.23
N ILE A 21 2.77 -4.56 -9.88
CA ILE A 21 1.94 -5.78 -9.80
C ILE A 21 2.13 -6.47 -8.43
N GLU A 22 3.32 -6.37 -7.86
CA GLU A 22 3.65 -6.93 -6.56
C GLU A 22 4.43 -5.95 -5.67
N LEU A 23 4.24 -6.10 -4.35
CA LEU A 23 4.90 -5.30 -3.33
C LEU A 23 5.89 -6.15 -2.53
N ASN A 24 7.13 -5.68 -2.48
CA ASN A 24 8.20 -6.25 -1.65
C ASN A 24 8.45 -5.38 -0.41
N ASN A 25 9.42 -5.79 0.42
CA ASN A 25 9.78 -5.05 1.64
C ASN A 25 10.07 -3.55 1.38
N PRO A 26 10.76 -3.14 0.30
CA PRO A 26 10.99 -1.71 0.02
C PRO A 26 9.68 -0.94 -0.19
N GLN A 27 8.78 -1.43 -1.04
CA GLN A 27 7.50 -0.76 -1.33
C GLN A 27 6.60 -0.73 -0.09
N ILE A 28 6.62 -1.76 0.74
CA ILE A 28 5.86 -1.78 2.00
C ILE A 28 6.38 -0.71 2.97
N ARG A 29 7.72 -0.53 3.05
CA ARG A 29 8.31 0.57 3.84
C ARG A 29 8.02 1.94 3.24
N GLU A 30 7.99 2.03 1.92
CA GLU A 30 7.63 3.27 1.25
C GLU A 30 6.17 3.65 1.54
N LEU A 31 5.27 2.67 1.53
CA LEU A 31 3.84 2.85 1.79
C LEU A 31 3.54 3.20 3.24
N PHE A 32 4.20 2.56 4.21
CA PHE A 32 3.87 2.68 5.65
C PHE A 32 4.95 3.35 6.50
N GLY A 33 6.06 3.77 5.89
CA GLY A 33 7.18 4.43 6.54
C GLY A 33 8.17 3.44 7.16
N ASN A 34 8.98 3.94 8.09
CA ASN A 34 10.02 3.15 8.74
C ASN A 34 9.43 2.14 9.75
N ILE A 35 8.87 1.04 9.24
CA ILE A 35 8.33 -0.05 10.04
C ILE A 35 9.32 -1.23 10.15
N GLY A 36 9.31 -1.88 11.31
CA GLY A 36 10.17 -3.03 11.60
C GLY A 36 9.85 -4.28 10.78
N SER A 37 10.83 -5.17 10.64
CA SER A 37 10.74 -6.40 9.85
C SER A 37 9.59 -7.32 10.27
N ALA A 38 9.36 -7.49 11.58
CA ALA A 38 8.24 -8.28 12.10
C ALA A 38 6.88 -7.75 11.64
N ARG A 39 6.73 -6.42 11.56
CA ARG A 39 5.49 -5.79 11.10
C ARG A 39 5.28 -5.97 9.60
N ILE A 40 6.35 -5.85 8.81
CA ILE A 40 6.33 -6.17 7.38
C ILE A 40 5.90 -7.62 7.15
N ALA A 41 6.43 -8.57 7.93
CA ALA A 41 6.05 -9.98 7.84
C ALA A 41 4.55 -10.19 8.15
N SER A 42 4.03 -9.50 9.16
CA SER A 42 2.59 -9.54 9.49
C SER A 42 1.70 -8.98 8.37
N LEU A 43 2.09 -7.85 7.76
CA LEU A 43 1.38 -7.25 6.63
C LEU A 43 1.37 -8.17 5.40
N LYS A 44 2.52 -8.80 5.10
CA LYS A 44 2.62 -9.79 4.02
C LYS A 44 1.76 -11.00 4.30
N LYS A 45 1.74 -11.51 5.53
CA LYS A 45 0.87 -12.64 5.91
C LYS A 45 -0.60 -12.31 5.68
N ALA A 46 -1.05 -11.11 6.03
CA ALA A 46 -2.42 -10.68 5.76
C ALA A 46 -2.72 -10.63 4.25
N ALA A 47 -1.81 -10.08 3.46
CA ALA A 47 -1.95 -10.03 2.00
C ALA A 47 -1.95 -11.44 1.36
N LEU A 48 -1.09 -12.35 1.83
CA LEU A 48 -1.05 -13.74 1.35
C LEU A 48 -2.34 -14.50 1.66
N ASN A 49 -2.94 -14.28 2.84
CA ASN A 49 -4.25 -14.84 3.15
C ASN A 49 -5.32 -14.32 2.17
N GLN A 50 -5.32 -13.01 1.89
CA GLN A 50 -6.24 -12.44 0.91
C GLN A 50 -6.01 -12.99 -0.50
N MET A 51 -4.75 -13.21 -0.90
CA MET A 51 -4.41 -13.85 -2.17
C MET A 51 -4.95 -15.28 -2.26
N ALA A 52 -4.87 -16.05 -1.17
CA ALA A 52 -5.43 -17.39 -1.11
C ALA A 52 -6.95 -17.39 -1.22
N GLU A 53 -7.63 -16.44 -0.56
CA GLU A 53 -9.08 -16.24 -0.67
C GLU A 53 -9.51 -15.83 -2.08
N ASP A 54 -8.75 -14.96 -2.73
CA ASP A 54 -9.07 -14.41 -4.06
C ASP A 54 -8.50 -15.27 -5.22
N GLY A 55 -7.84 -16.40 -4.92
CA GLY A 55 -7.25 -17.28 -5.93
C GLY A 55 -6.12 -16.65 -6.74
N CYS A 56 -5.43 -15.66 -6.18
CA CYS A 56 -4.36 -14.92 -6.86
C CYS A 56 -3.00 -15.59 -6.64
N SER A 57 -2.28 -15.86 -7.73
CA SER A 57 -0.90 -16.38 -7.66
C SER A 57 0.11 -15.26 -7.40
N CYS A 58 1.22 -15.62 -6.74
CA CYS A 58 2.42 -14.78 -6.67
C CYS A 58 3.29 -15.00 -7.92
N TRP A 59 3.87 -13.92 -8.43
CA TRP A 59 4.92 -13.92 -9.45
C TRP A 59 6.30 -14.07 -8.80
N SER A 60 6.45 -13.63 -7.54
CA SER A 60 7.67 -13.75 -6.75
C SER A 60 7.44 -14.41 -5.41
N ALA A 61 8.38 -15.25 -4.98
CA ALA A 61 8.38 -15.85 -3.64
C ALA A 61 8.48 -14.82 -2.50
N TYR A 62 8.95 -13.60 -2.81
CA TYR A 62 9.17 -12.55 -1.83
C TYR A 62 8.11 -11.44 -1.90
N GLY A 63 7.23 -11.46 -2.90
CA GLY A 63 6.23 -10.43 -3.15
C GLY A 63 4.83 -10.82 -2.68
N VAL A 64 3.96 -9.82 -2.62
CA VAL A 64 2.51 -10.01 -2.51
C VAL A 64 1.82 -9.24 -3.62
N ASN A 65 0.77 -9.78 -4.20
CA ASN A 65 -0.01 -9.10 -5.23
C ASN A 65 -0.55 -7.78 -4.69
N THR A 66 -0.35 -6.69 -5.43
CA THR A 66 -0.70 -5.33 -4.99
C THR A 66 -2.18 -5.17 -4.68
N GLN A 67 -3.08 -5.71 -5.51
CA GLN A 67 -4.53 -5.56 -5.31
C GLN A 67 -4.99 -6.31 -4.07
N CYS A 68 -4.55 -7.56 -3.91
CA CYS A 68 -4.84 -8.36 -2.73
C CYS A 68 -4.27 -7.72 -1.46
N ALA A 69 -3.06 -7.15 -1.55
CA ALA A 69 -2.43 -6.47 -0.43
C ALA A 69 -3.22 -5.23 0.01
N TYR A 70 -3.63 -4.39 -0.94
CA TYR A 70 -4.45 -3.21 -0.66
C TYR A 70 -5.78 -3.59 0.00
N LYS A 71 -6.47 -4.60 -0.54
CA LYS A 71 -7.70 -5.14 0.04
C LYS A 71 -7.47 -5.65 1.47
N ALA A 72 -6.41 -6.44 1.70
CA ALA A 72 -6.07 -6.97 3.03
C ALA A 72 -5.74 -5.87 4.05
N TRP A 73 -5.27 -4.71 3.59
CA TRP A 73 -4.90 -3.57 4.42
C TRP A 73 -6.02 -2.52 4.53
N GLY A 74 -7.18 -2.75 3.90
CA GLY A 74 -8.30 -1.81 3.90
C GLY A 74 -8.02 -0.52 3.12
N LEU A 75 -7.14 -0.59 2.12
CA LEU A 75 -6.76 0.52 1.24
C LEU A 75 -7.57 0.45 -0.05
N GLU A 76 -8.64 1.22 -0.13
CA GLU A 76 -9.49 1.30 -1.31
C GLU A 76 -8.95 2.34 -2.30
N ILE A 77 -8.39 1.90 -3.44
CA ILE A 77 -7.70 2.80 -4.38
C ILE A 77 -8.58 3.98 -4.82
N LYS A 78 -9.87 3.75 -5.11
CA LYS A 78 -10.81 4.80 -5.53
C LYS A 78 -11.03 5.86 -4.44
N ASP A 79 -11.02 5.45 -3.18
CA ASP A 79 -11.14 6.35 -2.05
C ASP A 79 -9.85 7.15 -1.84
N LEU A 80 -8.67 6.52 -2.01
CA LEU A 80 -7.39 7.21 -1.96
C LEU A 80 -7.29 8.28 -3.06
N GLU A 81 -7.67 7.95 -4.29
CA GLU A 81 -7.74 8.88 -5.42
C GLU A 81 -8.70 10.04 -5.13
N HIS A 82 -9.89 9.73 -4.61
CA HIS A 82 -10.86 10.76 -4.24
C HIS A 82 -10.31 11.73 -3.20
N ARG A 83 -9.68 11.23 -2.14
CA ARG A 83 -9.07 12.05 -1.08
C ARG A 83 -7.93 12.90 -1.65
N TYR A 84 -7.09 12.33 -2.51
CA TYR A 84 -6.00 13.05 -3.14
C TYR A 84 -6.52 14.21 -4.01
N GLU A 85 -7.51 13.96 -4.86
CA GLU A 85 -8.13 14.99 -5.69
C GLU A 85 -8.82 16.08 -4.87
N LYS A 86 -9.45 15.72 -3.75
CA LYS A 86 -10.05 16.71 -2.84
C LYS A 86 -9.00 17.62 -2.22
N LEU A 87 -7.90 17.05 -1.72
CA LEU A 87 -6.80 17.84 -1.16
C LEU A 87 -6.13 18.75 -2.20
N LYS A 88 -6.02 18.27 -3.45
CA LYS A 88 -5.53 19.06 -4.58
C LYS A 88 -6.43 20.25 -4.86
N LYS A 89 -7.73 20.02 -4.99
CA LYS A 89 -8.73 21.07 -5.28
C LYS A 89 -8.85 22.09 -4.14
N SER A 90 -8.67 21.66 -2.90
CA SER A 90 -8.72 22.54 -1.73
C SER A 90 -7.40 23.29 -1.46
N GLY A 91 -6.34 23.05 -2.24
CA GLY A 91 -5.01 23.64 -2.00
C GLY A 91 -4.34 23.19 -0.70
N LEU A 92 -4.76 22.04 -0.15
CA LEU A 92 -4.23 21.49 1.12
C LEU A 92 -3.13 20.45 0.88
N LEU A 93 -2.86 20.10 -0.38
CA LEU A 93 -1.68 19.31 -0.73
C LEU A 93 -0.44 20.18 -0.50
N LYS A 94 0.34 19.84 0.51
CA LYS A 94 1.71 20.31 0.62
C LYS A 94 2.54 19.50 -0.37
N GLU A 95 2.96 20.13 -1.47
CA GLU A 95 4.02 19.57 -2.29
C GLU A 95 5.28 19.55 -1.41
N GLU A 96 5.75 18.36 -1.04
CA GLU A 96 7.07 18.22 -0.43
C GLU A 96 8.11 18.64 -1.47
N GLN A 97 8.46 19.92 -1.44
CA GLN A 97 9.65 20.44 -2.11
C GLN A 97 10.83 19.70 -1.50
N GLY A 98 11.44 18.81 -2.27
CA GLY A 98 12.73 18.23 -1.94
C GLY A 98 13.72 19.38 -1.71
N CYS A 99 14.32 19.39 -0.52
CA CYS A 99 15.52 20.16 -0.23
C CYS A 99 16.72 19.42 -0.82
#